data_AF-A0A2V8PQI3-F1
#
_entry.id   AF-A0A2V8PQI3-F1
#
_cell.length_a   1.000
_cell.length_b   1.000
_cell.length_c   1.000
_cell.angle_alpha   90.00
_cell.angle_beta   90.00
_cell.angle_gamma   90.00
#
_symmetry.space_group_name_H-M   'P 1'
#
loop_
_entity.id
_entity.type
_entity.pdbx_description
1 polymer ?
#
loop_
_entity_poly.entity_id
_entity_poly.type
_entity_poly.pdbx_seq_one_letter_code
_entity_poly.pdbx_strand_id
1 'polypeptide(L)'
;MKFLLLPLLFLLSAAVHPLAPAKNVTDDFHGIDFKNRSYPYRFSWGKHKRINVRLENGKYEYDFRDERGWFDLSHVYITDLTNDGRPEAIVMIWHVACGVSCDGGSALFCIYSFDHHRLKPLWQYETGDLAYGCGLKSFTAKRGTLTLELFGRCSPWNRTASSTG
;
A
#
# COMPACT_ATOMS: atom_id res chain seq x y z
N MET A 1 7.50 37.46 52.40
CA MET A 1 6.60 36.84 51.40
C MET A 1 7.43 36.50 50.17
N LYS A 2 7.73 35.22 49.92
CA LYS A 2 8.53 34.75 48.77
C LYS A 2 7.57 34.23 47.70
N PHE A 3 7.52 34.89 46.55
CA PHE A 3 6.82 34.41 45.36
C PHE A 3 7.70 33.38 44.65
N LEU A 4 7.23 32.14 44.57
CA LEU A 4 7.79 31.11 43.70
C LEU A 4 7.16 31.24 42.31
N LEU A 5 7.98 31.56 41.31
CA LEU A 5 7.66 31.47 39.89
C LEU A 5 7.92 30.04 39.42
N LEU A 6 6.87 29.31 39.03
CA LEU A 6 7.00 28.04 38.31
C LEU A 6 7.18 28.30 36.80
N PRO A 7 8.10 27.59 36.12
CA PRO A 7 8.25 27.71 34.67
C PRO A 7 7.15 26.90 33.97
N LEU A 8 6.42 27.58 33.09
CA LEU A 8 5.39 27.00 32.22
C LEU A 8 6.06 26.13 31.15
N LEU A 9 5.98 24.81 31.30
CA LEU A 9 6.44 23.86 30.28
C LEU A 9 5.41 23.83 29.14
N PHE A 10 5.73 24.45 28.00
CA PHE A 10 4.94 24.32 26.78
C PHE A 10 5.14 22.92 26.17
N LEU A 11 4.16 22.03 26.39
CA LEU A 11 4.03 20.78 25.64
C LEU A 11 3.58 21.10 24.21
N LEU A 12 4.52 21.09 23.25
CA LEU A 12 4.17 21.01 21.83
C LEU A 12 3.57 19.62 21.56
N SER A 13 2.24 19.53 21.63
CA SER A 13 1.50 18.37 21.12
C SER A 13 1.50 18.47 19.60
N ALA A 14 2.32 17.67 18.93
CA ALA A 14 2.26 17.52 17.48
C ALA A 14 0.93 16.81 17.14
N ALA A 15 -0.07 17.59 16.77
CA ALA A 15 -1.33 17.07 16.27
C ALA A 15 -1.05 16.23 15.02
N VAL A 16 -1.21 14.91 15.16
CA VAL A 16 -1.26 13.98 14.02
C VAL A 16 -2.51 14.35 13.24
N HIS A 17 -2.34 15.14 12.18
CA HIS A 17 -3.44 15.47 11.30
C HIS A 17 -3.75 14.22 10.48
N PRO A 18 -4.96 13.63 10.60
CA PRO A 18 -5.36 12.58 9.68
C PRO A 18 -5.28 13.14 8.26
N LEU A 19 -4.65 12.38 7.36
CA LEU A 19 -4.65 12.70 5.94
C LEU A 19 -6.11 12.85 5.51
N ALA A 20 -6.49 14.07 5.13
CA ALA A 20 -7.82 14.33 4.61
C ALA A 20 -8.08 13.38 3.43
N PRO A 21 -9.27 12.77 3.33
CA PRO A 21 -9.61 11.92 2.19
C PRO A 21 -9.38 12.71 0.90
N ALA A 22 -8.88 12.01 -0.12
CA ALA A 22 -8.35 12.57 -1.36
C ALA A 22 -9.20 13.76 -1.85
N LYS A 23 -8.57 14.94 -1.83
CA LYS A 23 -9.06 16.14 -2.53
C LYS A 23 -9.29 15.72 -3.98
N ASN A 24 -10.51 15.93 -4.48
CA ASN A 24 -11.01 15.59 -5.82
C ASN A 24 -9.89 15.19 -6.79
N VAL A 25 -9.93 13.92 -7.23
CA VAL A 25 -9.06 13.38 -8.29
C VAL A 25 -8.85 14.47 -9.33
N THR A 26 -7.61 14.95 -9.44
CA THR A 26 -7.25 16.03 -10.37
C THR A 26 -7.64 15.61 -11.79
N ASP A 27 -7.92 16.60 -12.65
CA ASP A 27 -8.48 16.35 -13.98
C ASP A 27 -7.69 15.30 -14.79
N ASP A 28 -6.39 15.17 -14.52
CA ASP A 28 -5.46 14.27 -15.18
C ASP A 28 -5.85 12.79 -15.09
N PHE A 29 -6.46 12.33 -14.00
CA PHE A 29 -6.84 10.92 -13.85
C PHE A 29 -8.31 10.64 -14.20
N HIS A 30 -9.03 11.61 -14.78
CA HIS A 30 -10.39 11.37 -15.25
C HIS A 30 -10.44 10.24 -16.29
N GLY A 31 -11.41 9.35 -16.13
CA GLY A 31 -11.62 8.20 -17.02
C GLY A 31 -10.78 6.98 -16.69
N ILE A 32 -9.87 7.05 -15.70
CA ILE A 32 -9.18 5.86 -15.22
C ILE A 32 -10.02 5.14 -14.17
N ASP A 33 -10.50 3.95 -14.54
CA ASP A 33 -11.19 3.05 -13.63
C ASP A 33 -10.18 2.09 -12.97
N PHE A 34 -9.70 2.47 -11.79
CA PHE A 34 -8.81 1.61 -10.98
C PHE A 34 -9.52 0.36 -10.43
N LYS A 35 -10.87 0.32 -10.39
CA LYS A 35 -11.62 -0.84 -9.91
C LYS A 35 -11.73 -1.94 -10.96
N ASN A 36 -11.63 -1.59 -12.24
CA ASN A 36 -11.75 -2.52 -13.37
C ASN A 36 -10.47 -2.57 -14.21
N ARG A 37 -9.32 -2.65 -13.52
CA ARG A 37 -7.98 -2.61 -14.13
C ARG A 37 -7.15 -3.85 -13.79
N SER A 38 -6.22 -4.17 -14.69
CA SER A 38 -5.20 -5.19 -14.46
C SER A 38 -3.89 -4.63 -13.88
N TYR A 39 -3.37 -5.32 -12.86
CA TYR A 39 -2.14 -5.00 -12.17
C TYR A 39 -1.17 -6.19 -12.31
N PRO A 40 0.02 -6.00 -12.92
CA PRO A 40 1.00 -7.07 -12.97
C PRO A 40 1.47 -7.36 -11.54
N TYR A 41 1.46 -8.61 -11.13
CA TYR A 41 1.88 -9.02 -9.80
C TYR A 41 2.80 -10.23 -9.89
N ARG A 42 3.81 -10.27 -9.01
CA ARG A 42 4.79 -11.35 -8.94
C ARG A 42 4.71 -11.97 -7.57
N PHE A 43 4.17 -13.19 -7.51
CA PHE A 43 4.23 -13.99 -6.30
C PHE A 43 5.69 -14.24 -5.89
N SER A 44 5.88 -14.26 -4.59
CA SER A 44 7.17 -14.56 -3.99
C SER A 44 7.52 -16.05 -4.09
N TRP A 45 6.52 -16.90 -4.33
CA TRP A 45 6.60 -18.36 -4.30
C TRP A 45 5.75 -19.01 -5.40
N GLY A 46 5.89 -20.33 -5.55
CA GLY A 46 5.07 -21.12 -6.45
C GLY A 46 5.50 -21.12 -7.92
N LYS A 47 4.79 -21.94 -8.71
CA LYS A 47 5.00 -22.03 -10.17
C LYS A 47 4.44 -20.82 -10.91
N HIS A 48 3.45 -20.14 -10.33
CA HIS A 48 2.84 -18.92 -10.85
C HIS A 48 3.68 -17.70 -10.49
N LYS A 49 4.89 -17.59 -11.05
CA LYS A 49 5.80 -16.48 -10.71
C LYS A 49 5.26 -15.11 -11.07
N ARG A 50 4.32 -15.01 -12.01
CA ARG A 50 3.71 -13.75 -12.46
C ARG A 50 2.27 -13.98 -12.86
N ILE A 51 1.38 -13.13 -12.38
CA ILE A 51 0.00 -13.05 -12.83
C ILE A 51 -0.35 -11.62 -13.18
N ASN A 52 -1.47 -11.44 -13.87
CA ASN A 52 -2.04 -10.12 -14.08
C ASN A 52 -3.35 -10.07 -13.29
N VAL A 53 -3.32 -9.42 -12.13
CA VAL A 53 -4.47 -9.28 -11.21
C VAL A 53 -5.46 -8.34 -11.88
N ARG A 54 -6.49 -8.90 -12.52
CA ARG A 54 -7.55 -8.12 -13.15
C ARG A 54 -8.66 -7.89 -12.13
N LEU A 55 -8.68 -6.71 -11.53
CA LEU A 55 -9.77 -6.33 -10.65
C LEU A 55 -11.06 -6.19 -11.45
N GLU A 56 -12.15 -6.67 -10.86
CA GLU A 56 -13.53 -6.49 -11.29
C GLU A 56 -14.29 -5.88 -10.10
N ASN A 57 -14.79 -4.66 -10.28
CA ASN A 57 -15.39 -3.88 -9.20
C ASN A 57 -14.49 -3.74 -7.95
N GLY A 58 -13.18 -3.68 -8.17
CA GLY A 58 -12.17 -3.52 -7.13
C GLY A 58 -11.64 -4.84 -6.57
N LYS A 59 -12.14 -5.99 -7.01
CA LYS A 59 -11.78 -7.29 -6.41
C LYS A 59 -11.26 -8.27 -7.45
N TYR A 60 -10.37 -9.16 -7.02
CA TYR A 60 -9.94 -10.31 -7.81
C TYR A 60 -9.67 -11.47 -6.89
N GLU A 61 -10.34 -12.60 -7.12
CA GLU A 61 -10.12 -13.84 -6.38
C GLU A 61 -9.35 -14.83 -7.25
N TYR A 62 -8.51 -15.64 -6.63
CA TYR A 62 -7.80 -16.72 -7.30
C TYR A 62 -7.86 -17.99 -6.46
N ASP A 63 -7.85 -19.12 -7.16
CA ASP A 63 -7.78 -20.45 -6.58
C ASP A 63 -6.77 -21.26 -7.39
N PHE A 64 -5.53 -21.30 -6.89
CA PHE A 64 -4.49 -22.19 -7.39
C PHE A 64 -4.47 -23.45 -6.52
N ARG A 65 -4.01 -24.56 -7.10
CA ARG A 65 -4.05 -25.89 -6.47
C ARG A 65 -3.54 -25.93 -5.01
N ASP A 66 -2.54 -25.10 -4.70
CA ASP A 66 -1.87 -25.08 -3.39
C ASP A 66 -2.07 -23.75 -2.62
N GLU A 67 -2.79 -22.79 -3.20
CA GLU A 67 -2.95 -21.43 -2.65
C GLU A 67 -4.19 -20.76 -3.24
N ARG A 68 -5.07 -20.27 -2.38
CA ARG A 68 -6.22 -19.44 -2.79
C ARG A 68 -6.10 -18.09 -2.13
N GLY A 69 -6.72 -17.06 -2.68
CA GLY A 69 -6.62 -15.74 -2.09
C GLY A 69 -7.39 -14.70 -2.86
N TRP A 70 -7.26 -13.46 -2.43
CA TRP A 70 -7.92 -12.34 -3.08
C TRP A 70 -7.10 -11.07 -3.00
N PHE A 71 -7.40 -10.19 -3.95
CA PHE A 71 -6.95 -8.82 -4.01
C PHE A 71 -8.17 -7.91 -3.89
N ASP A 72 -8.08 -6.88 -3.06
CA ASP A 72 -9.15 -5.89 -2.87
C ASP A 72 -8.57 -4.46 -2.96
N LEU A 73 -9.11 -3.64 -3.84
CA LEU A 73 -8.72 -2.25 -4.00
C LEU A 73 -9.10 -1.49 -2.73
N SER A 74 -8.08 -1.06 -1.99
CA SER A 74 -8.24 -0.33 -0.74
C SER A 74 -8.45 1.15 -1.01
N HIS A 75 -7.44 1.82 -1.57
CA HIS A 75 -7.42 3.26 -1.75
C HIS A 75 -6.63 3.64 -3.00
N VAL A 76 -6.95 4.79 -3.57
CA VAL A 76 -6.16 5.46 -4.61
C VAL A 76 -5.85 6.86 -4.12
N TYR A 77 -4.56 7.19 -4.03
CA TYR A 77 -4.09 8.53 -3.68
C TYR A 77 -3.50 9.19 -4.92
N ILE A 78 -3.79 10.48 -5.11
CA ILE A 78 -3.26 11.29 -6.21
C ILE A 78 -2.42 12.41 -5.61
N THR A 79 -1.14 12.46 -5.95
CA THR A 79 -0.20 13.47 -5.43
C THR A 79 1.02 13.60 -6.35
N ASP A 80 1.62 14.79 -6.40
CA ASP A 80 2.93 14.99 -7.05
C ASP A 80 4.03 14.39 -6.17
N LEU A 81 4.36 13.13 -6.47
CA LEU A 81 5.33 12.31 -5.77
C LEU A 81 6.73 12.43 -6.38
N THR A 82 6.85 12.82 -7.65
CA THR A 82 8.16 13.01 -8.29
C THR A 82 8.66 14.46 -8.22
N ASN A 83 7.81 15.38 -7.77
CA ASN A 83 8.06 16.82 -7.70
C ASN A 83 8.36 17.43 -9.08
N ASP A 84 7.69 16.93 -10.12
CA ASP A 84 7.78 17.42 -11.50
C ASP A 84 6.57 18.30 -11.90
N GLY A 85 5.65 18.54 -10.96
CA GLY A 85 4.42 19.30 -11.18
C GLY A 85 3.27 18.47 -11.75
N ARG A 86 3.47 17.17 -12.00
CA ARG A 86 2.44 16.24 -12.46
C ARG A 86 2.09 15.25 -11.35
N PRO A 87 0.80 14.95 -11.13
CA PRO A 87 0.43 14.00 -10.10
C PRO A 87 0.70 12.55 -10.54
N GLU A 88 1.14 11.73 -9.58
CA GLU A 88 1.13 10.27 -9.67
C GLU A 88 -0.08 9.68 -8.95
N ALA A 89 -0.52 8.50 -9.42
CA ALA A 89 -1.46 7.66 -8.72
C ALA A 89 -0.72 6.62 -7.88
N ILE A 90 -1.04 6.56 -6.60
CA ILE A 90 -0.60 5.54 -5.66
C ILE A 90 -1.80 4.66 -5.36
N VAL A 91 -1.82 3.47 -5.95
CA VAL A 91 -2.89 2.49 -5.80
C VAL A 91 -2.50 1.51 -4.70
N MET A 92 -3.29 1.45 -3.64
CA MET A 92 -3.13 0.50 -2.54
C MET A 92 -4.15 -0.63 -2.70
N ILE A 93 -3.66 -1.85 -2.80
CA ILE A 93 -4.46 -3.07 -2.94
C ILE A 93 -4.12 -3.98 -1.75
N TRP A 94 -5.12 -4.49 -1.04
CA TRP A 94 -4.93 -5.55 -0.07
C TRP A 94 -4.80 -6.89 -0.78
N HIS A 95 -3.76 -7.65 -0.47
CA HIS A 95 -3.56 -9.01 -0.94
C HIS A 95 -3.61 -9.96 0.25
N VAL A 96 -4.57 -10.88 0.23
CA VAL A 96 -4.68 -11.98 1.20
C VAL A 96 -4.40 -13.28 0.46
N ALA A 97 -3.45 -14.04 0.98
CA ALA A 97 -3.10 -15.37 0.51
C ALA A 97 -3.46 -16.38 1.59
N CYS A 98 -4.13 -17.45 1.19
CA CYS A 98 -4.57 -18.54 2.06
C CYS A 98 -3.89 -19.84 1.64
N GLY A 99 -3.09 -20.37 2.55
CA GLY A 99 -2.67 -21.78 2.53
C GLY A 99 -3.60 -22.59 3.43
N VAL A 100 -3.14 -22.87 4.66
CA VAL A 100 -3.94 -23.54 5.71
C VAL A 100 -4.92 -22.57 6.39
N SER A 101 -4.54 -21.29 6.53
CA SER A 101 -5.39 -20.22 7.08
C SER A 101 -5.32 -18.96 6.19
N CYS A 102 -6.28 -18.05 6.38
CA CYS A 102 -6.41 -16.76 5.69
C CYS A 102 -6.15 -15.56 6.62
N ASP A 103 -5.46 -15.78 7.75
CA ASP A 103 -5.24 -14.74 8.76
C ASP A 103 -4.18 -13.71 8.32
N GLY A 104 -3.48 -13.99 7.22
CA GLY A 104 -2.44 -13.17 6.65
C GLY A 104 -2.94 -12.12 5.66
N GLY A 105 -2.21 -11.03 5.52
CA GLY A 105 -2.54 -9.99 4.56
C GLY A 105 -1.45 -8.94 4.40
N SER A 106 -1.21 -8.54 3.16
CA SER A 106 -0.20 -7.54 2.80
C SER A 106 -0.79 -6.41 1.97
N ALA A 107 -0.24 -5.22 2.12
CA ALA A 107 -0.58 -4.09 1.26
C ALA A 107 0.36 -4.06 0.06
N LEU A 108 -0.22 -4.09 -1.13
CA LEU A 108 0.45 -3.91 -2.40
C LEU A 108 0.27 -2.46 -2.86
N PHE A 109 1.38 -1.72 -2.93
CA PHE A 109 1.44 -0.38 -3.49
C PHE A 109 1.86 -0.46 -4.95
N CYS A 110 1.04 0.08 -5.85
CA CYS A 110 1.36 0.25 -7.27
C CYS A 110 1.35 1.75 -7.60
N ILE A 111 2.48 2.28 -8.09
CA ILE A 111 2.63 3.69 -8.39
C ILE A 111 2.69 3.89 -9.90
N TYR A 112 1.90 4.83 -10.40
CA TYR A 112 1.80 5.16 -11.81
C TYR A 112 1.98 6.66 -12.03
N SER A 113 2.73 7.03 -13.06
CA SER A 113 2.58 8.33 -13.69
C SER A 113 1.49 8.26 -14.76
N PHE A 114 0.97 9.43 -15.13
CA PHE A 114 0.00 9.57 -16.20
C PHE A 114 0.56 10.46 -17.30
N ASP A 115 0.58 9.94 -18.51
CA ASP A 115 1.08 10.67 -19.67
C ASP A 115 0.35 10.22 -20.94
N HIS A 116 -0.06 11.18 -21.77
CA HIS A 116 -0.79 10.94 -23.02
C HIS A 116 -1.97 9.95 -22.86
N HIS A 117 -2.82 10.17 -21.85
CA HIS A 117 -3.97 9.32 -21.52
C HIS A 117 -3.63 7.86 -21.15
N ARG A 118 -2.39 7.59 -20.74
CA ARG A 118 -1.93 6.24 -20.38
C ARG A 118 -1.22 6.25 -19.04
N LEU A 119 -1.58 5.28 -18.19
CA LEU A 119 -0.84 4.98 -16.98
C LEU A 119 0.48 4.27 -17.32
N LYS A 120 1.58 4.82 -16.81
CA LYS A 120 2.91 4.21 -16.90
C LYS A 120 3.35 3.75 -15.49
N PRO A 121 3.65 2.46 -15.29
CA PRO A 121 4.09 1.98 -13.99
C PRO A 121 5.46 2.58 -13.64
N LEU A 122 5.55 3.17 -12.46
CA LEU A 122 6.81 3.66 -11.90
C LEU A 122 7.40 2.67 -10.92
N TRP A 123 6.57 2.14 -10.02
CA TRP A 123 7.04 1.29 -8.93
C TRP A 123 5.94 0.36 -8.39
N GLN A 124 6.36 -0.73 -7.77
CA GLN A 124 5.47 -1.65 -7.06
C GLN A 124 6.18 -2.21 -5.82
N TYR A 125 5.46 -2.30 -4.70
CA TYR A 125 5.99 -2.82 -3.45
C TYR A 125 4.92 -3.46 -2.57
N GLU A 126 5.24 -4.60 -1.99
CA GLU A 126 4.36 -5.33 -1.07
C GLU A 126 4.94 -5.27 0.34
N THR A 127 4.13 -4.84 1.31
CA THR A 127 4.59 -4.48 2.65
C THR A 127 4.82 -5.65 3.61
N GLY A 128 4.63 -6.89 3.15
CA GLY A 128 4.63 -8.08 4.00
C GLY A 128 3.32 -8.29 4.77
N ASP A 129 3.28 -9.41 5.49
CA ASP A 129 2.11 -9.96 6.17
C ASP A 129 2.07 -9.72 7.69
N LEU A 130 1.06 -8.96 8.14
CA LEU A 130 0.85 -8.61 9.54
C LEU A 130 0.78 -9.82 10.48
N ALA A 131 0.23 -10.96 10.03
CA ALA A 131 0.12 -12.16 10.86
C ALA A 131 1.49 -12.76 11.22
N TYR A 132 2.50 -12.51 10.41
CA TYR A 132 3.87 -13.01 10.61
C TYR A 132 4.82 -11.94 11.17
N GLY A 133 4.26 -10.94 11.85
CA GLY A 133 5.03 -9.92 12.56
C GLY A 133 5.74 -8.92 11.65
N CYS A 134 5.40 -8.85 10.36
CA CYS A 134 5.79 -7.76 9.50
C CYS A 134 4.72 -7.35 8.52
N GLY A 135 4.26 -6.10 8.56
CA GLY A 135 3.29 -5.59 7.60
C GLY A 135 3.20 -4.08 7.64
N LEU A 136 2.31 -3.49 6.85
CA LEU A 136 2.13 -2.04 6.84
C LEU A 136 1.66 -1.55 8.22
N LYS A 137 2.45 -0.68 8.85
CA LYS A 137 2.07 0.06 10.06
C LYS A 137 1.42 1.40 9.70
N SER A 138 2.10 2.17 8.86
CA SER A 138 1.63 3.47 8.43
C SER A 138 2.20 3.82 7.06
N PHE A 139 1.53 4.73 6.38
CA PHE A 139 1.91 5.21 5.07
C PHE A 139 1.73 6.72 5.02
N THR A 140 2.66 7.42 4.36
CA THR A 140 2.52 8.84 4.08
C THR A 140 3.13 9.15 2.71
N ALA A 141 2.40 9.95 1.91
CA ALA A 141 2.91 10.55 0.69
C ALA A 141 2.87 12.07 0.84
N LYS A 142 4.03 12.73 0.74
CA LYS A 142 4.14 14.19 0.86
C LYS A 142 5.36 14.70 0.08
N ARG A 143 5.12 15.64 -0.83
CA ARG A 143 6.16 16.47 -1.51
C ARG A 143 7.39 15.68 -1.93
N GLY A 144 7.29 14.85 -2.96
CA GLY A 144 8.46 14.11 -3.42
C GLY A 144 8.81 12.85 -2.62
N THR A 145 8.14 12.59 -1.49
CA THR A 145 8.51 11.53 -0.56
C THR A 145 7.37 10.57 -0.29
N LEU A 146 7.68 9.29 -0.43
CA LEU A 146 6.83 8.18 -0.02
C LEU A 146 7.47 7.48 1.18
N THR A 147 6.78 7.50 2.32
CA THR A 147 7.23 6.79 3.53
C THR A 147 6.28 5.64 3.82
N LEU A 148 6.84 4.44 3.84
CA LEU A 148 6.17 3.22 4.29
C LEU A 148 6.81 2.80 5.61
N GLU A 149 6.05 2.87 6.69
CA GLU A 149 6.46 2.32 7.98
C GLU A 149 5.91 0.89 8.08
N LEU A 150 6.78 -0.04 8.44
CA LEU A 150 6.42 -1.44 8.61
C LEU A 150 6.51 -1.84 10.10
N PHE A 151 5.65 -2.76 10.51
CA PHE A 151 5.91 -3.53 11.72
C PHE A 151 7.07 -4.49 11.46
N GLY A 152 7.93 -4.71 12.46
CA GLY A 152 9.02 -5.67 12.37
C GLY A 152 9.98 -5.46 11.18
N ARG A 153 10.70 -6.52 10.83
CA ARG A 153 11.56 -6.55 9.64
C ARG A 153 11.00 -7.59 8.68
N CYS A 154 10.57 -7.16 7.51
CA CYS A 154 10.18 -8.05 6.43
C CYS A 154 11.46 -8.64 5.84
N SER A 155 11.98 -9.70 6.44
CA SER A 155 13.12 -10.41 5.85
C SER A 155 12.67 -10.98 4.51
N PRO A 156 13.47 -10.83 3.43
CA PRO A 156 13.23 -11.52 2.16
C PRO A 156 13.04 -13.04 2.35
N TRP A 157 13.64 -13.57 3.43
CA TRP A 157 13.68 -14.98 3.84
C TRP A 157 12.61 -15.38 4.87
N ASN A 158 11.92 -14.44 5.52
CA ASN A 158 10.82 -14.80 6.45
C ASN A 158 9.56 -15.29 5.73
N ARG A 159 9.55 -15.27 4.40
CA ARG A 159 8.49 -15.88 3.61
C ARG A 159 8.60 -17.42 3.53
N THR A 160 9.57 -18.03 4.23
CA THR A 160 9.85 -19.48 4.22
C THR A 160 9.46 -20.19 5.52
N ALA A 161 8.97 -19.49 6.53
CA ALA A 161 8.77 -20.04 7.87
C ALA A 161 7.28 -20.18 8.22
N SER A 162 6.53 -20.98 7.46
CA SER A 162 5.28 -21.60 7.94
C SER A 162 4.96 -22.91 7.20
N SER A 163 5.97 -23.77 7.03
CA SER A 163 5.74 -25.18 6.70
C SER A 163 6.84 -26.08 7.25
N THR A 164 6.92 -26.16 8.58
CA THR A 164 7.39 -27.37 9.25
C THR A 164 6.43 -27.61 10.41
N GLY A 165 5.87 -28.82 10.45
CA GLY A 165 4.82 -29.24 11.38
C GLY A 165 5.26 -29.37 12.83
#